data_AF-A0A8I2CBS4-F1
#
_entry.id   AF-A0A8I2CBS4-F1
#
_cell.length_a   1.000
_cell.length_b   1.000
_cell.length_c   1.000
_cell.angle_alpha   90.00
_cell.angle_beta   90.00
_cell.angle_gamma   90.00
#
_symmetry.space_group_name_H-M   'P 1'
#
loop_
_entity.id
_entity.type
_entity.pdbx_description
1 polymer ?
#
loop_
_entity_poly.entity_id
_entity_poly.type
_entity_poly.pdbx_seq_one_letter_code
_entity_poly.pdbx_strand_id
1 'polypeptide(L)'
;MKAADALLRTSAARKRVIRLATLLNEIWVILGVVLLLMTILEVFLTSYYEIADKRQIQSAVRAAANSGVYANADLAERYLKELIDAVERPWAPYTQSRQAGYTGKFVNVSDGNRRTWNSKAISDDKSAKLRVFFFGGSTLWGAGSRDDFTIPSLVAKKLAGNGFSAEVTNYAVRADVTTQSLIRFVLELRRRNAPDLVVFYGGAVDALSACYEGKPGVPLGSSNLERISSKKEAKARISIKPENLALMRLLTGKKQPVGCSEQLDVLSDGALARLIHDEL
;
A
#
# COMPACT_ATOMS: atom_id res chain seq x y z
N MET A 1 45.43 -54.95 -40.28
CA MET A 1 44.78 -54.88 -38.95
C MET A 1 44.67 -53.46 -38.38
N LYS A 2 45.76 -52.68 -38.22
CA LYS A 2 45.70 -51.34 -37.58
C LYS A 2 44.76 -50.31 -38.23
N ALA A 3 44.61 -50.31 -39.56
CA ALA A 3 43.73 -49.38 -40.28
C ALA A 3 42.23 -49.69 -40.08
N ALA A 4 41.86 -50.96 -39.95
CA ALA A 4 40.48 -51.39 -39.71
C ALA A 4 40.03 -51.02 -38.28
N ASP A 5 40.90 -51.15 -37.29
CA ASP A 5 40.65 -50.73 -35.91
C ASP A 5 40.49 -49.20 -35.76
N ALA A 6 41.25 -48.41 -36.53
CA ALA A 6 41.15 -46.95 -36.52
C ALA A 6 39.82 -46.45 -37.12
N LEU A 7 39.33 -47.10 -38.19
CA LEU A 7 38.01 -46.84 -38.79
C LEU A 7 36.86 -47.26 -37.85
N LEU A 8 37.01 -48.38 -37.16
CA LEU A 8 36.03 -48.83 -36.15
C LEU A 8 35.95 -47.85 -34.97
N ARG A 9 37.08 -47.37 -34.44
CA ARG A 9 37.13 -46.40 -33.34
C ARG A 9 36.53 -45.04 -33.71
N THR A 10 36.81 -44.53 -34.91
CA THR A 10 36.21 -43.29 -35.42
C THR A 10 34.70 -43.42 -35.66
N SER A 11 34.23 -44.57 -36.15
CA SER A 11 32.80 -44.85 -36.29
C SER A 11 32.07 -44.92 -34.94
N ALA A 12 32.69 -45.53 -33.93
CA ALA A 12 32.15 -45.62 -32.58
C ALA A 12 32.12 -44.26 -31.87
N ALA A 13 33.18 -43.45 -32.04
CA ALA A 13 33.23 -42.08 -31.54
C ALA A 13 32.16 -41.19 -32.19
N ARG A 14 31.99 -41.27 -33.51
CA ARG A 14 30.93 -40.54 -34.24
C ARG A 14 29.53 -40.96 -33.77
N LYS A 15 29.27 -42.26 -33.57
CA LYS A 15 28.01 -42.76 -33.01
C LYS A 15 27.76 -42.24 -31.58
N ARG A 16 28.79 -42.13 -30.74
CA ARG A 16 28.69 -41.55 -29.39
C ARG A 16 28.37 -40.06 -29.43
N VAL A 17 29.01 -39.28 -30.29
CA VAL A 17 28.75 -37.83 -30.45
C VAL A 17 27.32 -37.57 -30.95
N ILE A 18 26.87 -38.32 -31.96
CA ILE A 18 25.48 -38.21 -32.46
C ILE A 18 24.49 -38.54 -31.35
N ARG A 19 24.72 -39.61 -30.58
CA ARG A 19 23.86 -40.00 -29.45
C ARG A 19 23.83 -38.94 -28.34
N LEU A 20 24.96 -38.31 -28.04
CA LEU A 20 25.02 -37.20 -27.08
C LEU A 20 24.26 -35.97 -27.57
N ALA A 21 24.39 -35.62 -28.86
CA ALA A 21 23.67 -34.49 -29.45
C ALA A 21 22.15 -34.72 -29.48
N THR A 22 21.70 -35.94 -29.79
CA THR A 22 20.26 -36.28 -29.74
C THR A 22 19.72 -36.21 -28.31
N LEU A 23 20.45 -36.74 -27.32
CA LEU A 23 20.06 -36.65 -25.91
C LEU A 23 19.99 -35.20 -25.42
N LEU A 24 20.96 -34.36 -25.80
CA LEU A 24 20.94 -32.93 -25.46
C LEU A 24 19.73 -32.22 -26.07
N ASN A 25 19.38 -32.55 -27.32
CA ASN A 25 18.19 -31.99 -27.97
C ASN A 25 16.89 -32.45 -27.30
N GLU A 26 16.77 -33.75 -26.96
CA GLU A 26 15.62 -34.28 -26.22
C GLU A 26 15.46 -33.60 -24.85
N ILE A 27 16.55 -33.47 -24.09
CA ILE A 27 16.55 -32.75 -22.81
C ILE A 27 16.14 -31.29 -23.00
N TRP A 28 16.63 -30.63 -24.05
CA TRP A 28 16.30 -29.23 -24.34
C TRP A 28 14.81 -29.06 -24.70
N VAL A 29 14.26 -29.95 -25.50
CA VAL A 29 12.83 -29.97 -25.85
C VAL A 29 11.98 -30.22 -24.60
N ILE A 30 12.34 -31.21 -23.78
CA ILE A 30 11.63 -31.51 -22.52
C ILE A 30 11.68 -30.29 -21.58
N LEU A 31 12.86 -29.68 -21.41
CA LEU A 31 13.02 -28.48 -20.59
C LEU A 31 12.15 -27.34 -21.13
N GLY A 32 12.12 -27.13 -22.45
CA GLY A 32 11.29 -26.12 -23.10
C GLY A 32 9.79 -26.35 -22.87
N VAL A 33 9.32 -27.60 -22.98
CA VAL A 33 7.92 -27.97 -22.72
C VAL A 33 7.58 -27.78 -21.24
N VAL A 34 8.46 -28.19 -20.31
CA VAL A 34 8.25 -27.99 -18.87
C VAL A 34 8.17 -26.50 -18.52
N LEU A 35 9.07 -25.68 -19.07
CA LEU A 35 9.05 -24.23 -18.87
C LEU A 35 7.77 -23.61 -19.44
N LEU A 36 7.35 -24.03 -20.64
CA LEU A 36 6.09 -23.56 -21.23
C LEU A 36 4.89 -23.92 -20.35
N LEU A 37 4.77 -25.17 -19.90
CA LEU A 37 3.70 -25.60 -19.01
C LEU A 37 3.71 -24.82 -17.68
N MET A 38 4.89 -24.58 -17.11
CA MET A 38 5.05 -23.76 -15.90
C MET A 38 4.58 -22.32 -16.13
N THR A 39 4.92 -21.70 -17.28
CA THR A 39 4.44 -20.34 -17.59
C THR A 39 2.92 -20.28 -17.79
N ILE A 40 2.33 -21.27 -18.46
CA ILE A 40 0.88 -21.35 -18.64
C ILE A 40 0.18 -21.50 -17.29
N LEU A 41 0.69 -22.40 -16.43
CA LEU A 41 0.17 -22.59 -15.08
C LEU A 41 0.26 -21.32 -14.25
N GLU A 42 1.39 -20.62 -14.32
CA GLU A 42 1.60 -19.38 -13.57
C GLU A 42 0.64 -18.26 -14.02
N VAL A 43 0.45 -18.08 -15.33
CA VAL A 43 -0.52 -17.11 -15.88
C VAL A 43 -1.94 -17.46 -15.45
N PHE A 44 -2.31 -18.75 -15.53
CA PHE A 44 -3.63 -19.22 -15.11
C PHE A 44 -3.88 -18.99 -13.62
N LEU A 45 -2.93 -19.39 -12.75
CA LEU A 45 -3.04 -19.20 -11.31
C LEU A 45 -3.05 -17.71 -10.93
N THR A 46 -2.24 -16.88 -11.59
CA THR A 46 -2.23 -15.42 -11.36
C THR A 46 -3.59 -14.83 -11.66
N SER A 47 -4.16 -15.15 -12.82
CA SER A 47 -5.51 -14.69 -13.20
C SER A 47 -6.58 -15.19 -12.23
N TYR A 48 -6.54 -16.47 -11.84
CA TYR A 48 -7.46 -17.04 -10.85
C TYR A 48 -7.40 -16.29 -9.51
N TYR A 49 -6.20 -16.08 -8.97
CA TYR A 49 -6.03 -15.40 -7.70
C TYR A 49 -6.39 -13.92 -7.77
N GLU A 50 -6.08 -13.22 -8.86
CA GLU A 50 -6.52 -11.83 -9.03
C GLU A 50 -8.05 -11.71 -9.00
N ILE A 51 -8.76 -12.64 -9.67
CA ILE A 51 -10.23 -12.66 -9.67
C ILE A 51 -10.75 -13.00 -8.28
N ALA A 52 -10.17 -14.02 -7.63
CA ALA A 52 -10.56 -14.43 -6.29
C ALA A 52 -10.35 -13.31 -5.25
N ASP A 53 -9.21 -12.64 -5.28
CA ASP A 53 -8.87 -11.53 -4.39
C ASP A 53 -9.79 -10.34 -4.63
N LYS A 54 -10.05 -9.98 -5.90
CA LYS A 54 -11.02 -8.92 -6.25
C LYS A 54 -12.41 -9.24 -5.72
N ARG A 55 -12.87 -10.49 -5.83
CA ARG A 55 -14.16 -10.94 -5.27
C ARG A 55 -14.17 -10.87 -3.75
N GLN A 56 -13.09 -11.31 -3.10
CA GLN A 56 -12.97 -11.26 -1.63
C GLN A 56 -13.00 -9.81 -1.13
N ILE A 57 -12.23 -8.90 -1.75
CA ILE A 57 -12.23 -7.48 -1.44
C ILE A 57 -13.64 -6.89 -1.62
N GLN A 58 -14.30 -7.16 -2.75
CA GLN A 58 -15.67 -6.68 -2.99
C GLN A 58 -16.66 -7.20 -1.95
N SER A 59 -16.54 -8.47 -1.55
CA SER A 59 -17.39 -9.04 -0.50
C SER A 59 -17.15 -8.38 0.87
N ALA A 60 -15.89 -8.09 1.20
CA ALA A 60 -15.53 -7.41 2.45
C ALA A 60 -16.01 -5.95 2.44
N VAL A 61 -15.90 -5.25 1.31
CA VAL A 61 -16.44 -3.89 1.13
C VAL A 61 -17.95 -3.87 1.30
N ARG A 62 -18.67 -4.83 0.70
CA ARG A 62 -20.11 -4.97 0.88
C ARG A 62 -20.51 -5.28 2.30
N ALA A 63 -19.79 -6.21 2.96
CA ALA A 63 -20.04 -6.54 4.35
C ALA A 63 -19.82 -5.33 5.27
N ALA A 64 -18.73 -4.59 5.08
CA ALA A 64 -18.44 -3.37 5.83
C ALA A 64 -19.48 -2.28 5.59
N ALA A 65 -19.94 -2.10 4.35
CA ALA A 65 -20.99 -1.14 3.99
C ALA A 65 -22.35 -1.49 4.62
N ASN A 66 -22.67 -2.78 4.72
CA ASN A 66 -23.91 -3.31 5.30
C ASN A 66 -23.80 -3.64 6.80
N SER A 67 -22.76 -3.16 7.48
CA SER A 67 -22.52 -3.41 8.92
C SER A 67 -23.53 -2.75 9.86
N GLY A 68 -24.41 -1.87 9.35
CA GLY A 68 -25.31 -1.04 10.15
C GLY A 68 -24.69 0.24 10.69
N VAL A 69 -23.37 0.44 10.55
CA VAL A 69 -22.66 1.67 10.96
C VAL A 69 -23.03 2.87 10.09
N TYR A 70 -23.31 2.63 8.80
CA TYR A 70 -23.59 3.69 7.84
C TYR A 70 -25.09 3.83 7.59
N ALA A 71 -25.59 5.07 7.67
CA ALA A 71 -26.98 5.38 7.35
C ALA A 71 -27.38 5.04 5.89
N ASN A 72 -26.41 4.98 4.97
CA ASN A 72 -26.64 4.62 3.58
C ASN A 72 -25.56 3.63 3.11
N ALA A 73 -25.93 2.34 3.06
CA ALA A 73 -25.03 1.26 2.68
C ALA A 73 -24.50 1.41 1.24
N ASP A 74 -25.34 1.80 0.27
CA ASP A 74 -24.91 1.99 -1.12
C ASP A 74 -23.84 3.08 -1.26
N LEU A 75 -24.00 4.18 -0.51
CA LEU A 75 -23.02 5.25 -0.46
C LEU A 75 -21.73 4.78 0.20
N ALA A 76 -21.84 4.02 1.29
CA ALA A 76 -20.70 3.46 2.00
C ALA A 76 -19.91 2.46 1.13
N GLU A 77 -20.59 1.56 0.40
CA GLU A 77 -19.94 0.59 -0.50
C GLU A 77 -19.11 1.33 -1.56
N ARG A 78 -19.69 2.34 -2.22
CA ARG A 78 -18.99 3.12 -3.24
C ARG A 78 -17.82 3.90 -2.64
N TYR A 79 -17.98 4.47 -1.44
CA TYR A 79 -16.90 5.18 -0.75
C TYR A 79 -15.75 4.23 -0.38
N LEU A 80 -16.06 3.09 0.25
CA LEU A 80 -15.08 2.11 0.70
C LEU A 80 -14.32 1.50 -0.48
N LYS A 81 -15.00 1.30 -1.61
CA LYS A 81 -14.35 0.92 -2.86
C LYS A 81 -13.30 1.96 -3.28
N GLU A 82 -13.66 3.24 -3.36
CA GLU A 82 -12.68 4.30 -3.69
C GLU A 82 -11.54 4.39 -2.68
N LEU A 83 -11.80 4.16 -1.39
CA LEU A 83 -10.79 4.17 -0.34
C LEU A 83 -9.73 3.07 -0.54
N ILE A 84 -10.16 1.89 -1.00
CA ILE A 84 -9.29 0.75 -1.34
C ILE A 84 -8.57 1.00 -2.65
N ASP A 85 -9.26 1.51 -3.67
CA ASP A 85 -8.64 1.82 -4.96
C ASP A 85 -7.55 2.91 -4.79
N ALA A 86 -7.74 3.85 -3.87
CA ALA A 86 -6.77 4.86 -3.49
C ALA A 86 -5.68 4.35 -2.53
N VAL A 87 -5.46 3.04 -2.32
CA VAL A 87 -4.53 2.52 -1.28
C VAL A 87 -3.05 2.82 -1.57
N GLU A 88 -2.69 3.05 -2.83
CA GLU A 88 -1.29 3.15 -3.25
C GLU A 88 -0.56 4.32 -2.56
N ARG A 89 0.63 4.01 -2.03
CA ARG A 89 1.50 4.94 -1.33
C ARG A 89 2.95 4.69 -1.75
N PRO A 90 3.42 5.29 -2.86
CA PRO A 90 4.80 5.16 -3.29
C PRO A 90 5.77 5.65 -2.21
N TRP A 91 7.01 5.14 -2.28
CA TRP A 91 8.06 5.55 -1.38
C TRP A 91 8.37 7.05 -1.54
N ALA A 92 8.55 7.74 -0.42
CA ALA A 92 8.94 9.14 -0.39
C ALA A 92 10.20 9.34 0.47
N PRO A 93 11.19 10.13 0.01
CA PRO A 93 12.37 10.46 0.80
C PRO A 93 12.00 11.07 2.16
N TYR A 94 12.72 10.67 3.21
CA TYR A 94 12.59 11.12 4.60
C TYR A 94 11.29 10.75 5.32
N THR A 95 10.18 10.63 4.60
CA THR A 95 8.85 10.38 5.18
C THR A 95 8.33 8.97 4.89
N GLN A 96 9.11 8.15 4.20
CA GLN A 96 8.84 6.77 3.79
C GLN A 96 7.70 6.60 2.79
N SER A 97 6.64 7.41 2.83
CA SER A 97 5.51 7.30 1.92
C SER A 97 4.90 8.65 1.54
N ARG A 98 4.27 8.69 0.37
CA ARG A 98 3.36 9.77 -0.07
C ARG A 98 2.14 9.13 -0.69
N GLN A 99 0.97 9.75 -0.56
CA GLN A 99 -0.25 9.24 -1.17
C GLN A 99 -0.14 9.34 -2.70
N ALA A 100 -0.46 8.26 -3.43
CA ALA A 100 -0.51 8.31 -4.89
C ALA A 100 -1.68 9.20 -5.36
N GLY A 101 -1.54 9.76 -6.56
CA GLY A 101 -2.63 10.48 -7.20
C GLY A 101 -3.83 9.56 -7.44
N TYR A 102 -5.03 10.06 -7.13
CA TYR A 102 -6.27 9.31 -7.30
C TYR A 102 -7.42 10.28 -7.58
N THR A 103 -8.27 9.95 -8.55
CA THR A 103 -9.43 10.76 -8.91
C THR A 103 -10.69 9.90 -8.81
N GLY A 104 -11.56 10.26 -7.87
CA GLY A 104 -12.79 9.55 -7.57
C GLY A 104 -13.95 10.51 -7.29
N LYS A 105 -15.14 9.96 -7.05
CA LYS A 105 -16.32 10.77 -6.72
C LYS A 105 -16.24 11.33 -5.29
N PHE A 106 -15.61 10.60 -4.39
CA PHE A 106 -15.57 10.90 -2.95
C PHE A 106 -14.16 11.15 -2.43
N VAL A 107 -13.18 10.47 -3.03
CA VAL A 107 -11.76 10.57 -2.69
C VAL A 107 -11.02 11.18 -3.87
N ASN A 108 -10.38 12.32 -3.65
CA ASN A 108 -9.46 12.90 -4.62
C ASN A 108 -8.13 13.22 -3.95
N VAL A 109 -7.04 12.82 -4.59
CA VAL A 109 -5.67 13.10 -4.16
C VAL A 109 -4.90 13.65 -5.35
N SER A 110 -4.35 14.84 -5.17
CA SER A 110 -3.50 15.53 -6.14
C SER A 110 -2.20 15.95 -5.44
N ASP A 111 -1.08 15.76 -6.12
CA ASP A 111 0.26 16.04 -5.56
C ASP A 111 0.50 15.35 -4.21
N GLY A 112 -0.17 14.24 -3.92
CA GLY A 112 -0.09 13.52 -2.65
C GLY A 112 -0.84 14.14 -1.48
N ASN A 113 -1.63 15.19 -1.72
CA ASN A 113 -2.49 15.82 -0.72
C ASN A 113 -3.96 15.44 -0.98
N ARG A 114 -4.71 15.20 0.10
CA ARG A 114 -6.15 14.97 0.00
C ARG A 114 -6.83 16.28 -0.40
N ARG A 115 -7.71 16.22 -1.41
CA ARG A 115 -8.50 17.38 -1.83
C ARG A 115 -9.28 17.93 -0.63
N THR A 116 -9.13 19.24 -0.44
CA THR A 116 -9.75 19.99 0.65
C THR A 116 -10.70 21.01 0.06
N TRP A 117 -11.90 21.11 0.63
CA TRP A 117 -12.85 22.16 0.25
C TRP A 117 -12.25 23.51 0.61
N ASN A 118 -12.30 24.47 -0.30
CA ASN A 118 -11.93 25.86 -0.06
C ASN A 118 -12.95 26.76 -0.78
N SER A 119 -13.28 27.91 -0.18
CA SER A 119 -14.23 28.85 -0.79
C SER A 119 -13.62 29.49 -2.04
N LYS A 120 -14.39 29.52 -3.13
CA LYS A 120 -14.02 30.27 -4.34
C LYS A 120 -14.21 31.79 -4.19
N ALA A 121 -15.04 32.20 -3.23
CA ALA A 121 -15.62 33.55 -3.18
C ALA A 121 -14.75 34.59 -2.46
N ILE A 122 -13.56 34.21 -1.97
CA ILE A 122 -12.77 35.11 -1.11
C ILE A 122 -11.47 35.49 -1.82
N SER A 123 -11.47 36.75 -2.30
CA SER A 123 -10.39 37.58 -2.87
C SER A 123 -9.35 36.88 -3.76
N ASP A 124 -9.14 37.37 -4.99
CA ASP A 124 -8.01 36.95 -5.84
C ASP A 124 -6.65 37.47 -5.32
N ASP A 125 -6.65 38.31 -4.29
CA ASP A 125 -5.43 38.73 -3.60
C ASP A 125 -4.92 37.61 -2.68
N LYS A 126 -3.90 36.90 -3.16
CA LYS A 126 -3.19 35.85 -2.40
C LYS A 126 -2.56 36.36 -1.11
N SER A 127 -2.25 37.66 -1.00
CA SER A 127 -1.65 38.25 0.21
C SER A 127 -2.66 38.41 1.36
N ALA A 128 -3.96 38.33 1.06
CA ALA A 128 -5.05 38.45 2.03
C ALA A 128 -5.63 37.11 2.50
N LYS A 129 -5.06 35.96 2.09
CA LYS A 129 -5.56 34.62 2.46
C LYS A 129 -4.78 34.04 3.63
N LEU A 130 -5.48 33.76 4.73
CA LEU A 130 -4.95 32.97 5.85
C LEU A 130 -4.61 31.56 5.37
N ARG A 131 -3.33 31.19 5.37
CA ARG A 131 -2.85 29.89 4.94
C ARG A 131 -2.78 28.93 6.12
N VAL A 132 -3.60 27.87 6.11
CA VAL A 132 -3.69 26.91 7.20
C VAL A 132 -3.28 25.52 6.74
N PHE A 133 -2.24 24.95 7.33
CA PHE A 133 -1.75 23.61 6.98
C PHE A 133 -2.07 22.60 8.07
N PHE A 134 -2.58 21.45 7.65
CA PHE A 134 -2.90 20.31 8.52
C PHE A 134 -1.95 19.14 8.26
N PHE A 135 -1.31 18.64 9.31
CA PHE A 135 -0.41 17.47 9.25
C PHE A 135 -0.86 16.40 10.26
N GLY A 136 -0.85 15.14 9.83
CA GLY A 136 -1.24 14.02 10.68
C GLY A 136 -1.48 12.72 9.94
N GLY A 137 -2.11 11.77 10.65
CA GLY A 137 -2.41 10.43 10.16
C GLY A 137 -3.73 10.29 9.38
N SER A 138 -4.27 9.07 9.35
CA SER A 138 -5.51 8.70 8.66
C SER A 138 -6.74 9.50 9.09
N THR A 139 -6.81 9.95 10.35
CA THR A 139 -7.91 10.75 10.88
C THR A 139 -8.02 12.10 10.18
N LEU A 140 -6.91 12.83 10.03
CA LEU A 140 -6.89 14.10 9.27
C LEU A 140 -6.97 13.87 7.76
N TRP A 141 -6.33 12.80 7.26
CA TRP A 141 -6.47 12.42 5.85
C TRP A 141 -7.94 12.16 5.48
N GLY A 142 -8.79 11.83 6.46
CA GLY A 142 -10.23 11.65 6.29
C GLY A 142 -10.61 10.25 5.84
N ALA A 143 -9.95 9.22 6.38
CA ALA A 143 -10.37 7.85 6.16
C ALA A 143 -11.77 7.65 6.78
N GLY A 144 -12.74 7.27 5.96
CA GLY A 144 -14.17 7.28 6.33
C GLY A 144 -14.94 8.53 5.91
N SER A 145 -14.28 9.56 5.35
CA SER A 145 -14.90 10.82 4.94
C SER A 145 -14.69 11.14 3.46
N ARG A 146 -15.72 11.75 2.84
CA ARG A 146 -15.63 12.38 1.52
C ARG A 146 -14.81 13.67 1.61
N ASP A 147 -14.23 14.12 0.50
CA ASP A 147 -13.35 15.31 0.45
C ASP A 147 -13.94 16.51 1.23
N ASP A 148 -15.21 16.83 0.98
CA ASP A 148 -15.91 17.96 1.57
C ASP A 148 -16.22 17.83 3.08
N PHE A 149 -15.97 16.68 3.68
CA PHE A 149 -16.33 16.34 5.06
C PHE A 149 -15.12 15.86 5.88
N THR A 150 -13.91 15.98 5.35
CA THR A 150 -12.69 15.82 6.16
C THR A 150 -12.59 16.97 7.18
N ILE A 151 -11.86 16.75 8.28
CA ILE A 151 -11.65 17.79 9.31
C ILE A 151 -11.11 19.10 8.68
N PRO A 152 -10.08 19.08 7.82
CA PRO A 152 -9.60 20.31 7.16
C PRO A 152 -10.67 20.99 6.29
N SER A 153 -11.48 20.23 5.55
CA SER A 153 -12.57 20.80 4.75
C SER A 153 -13.67 21.43 5.61
N LEU A 154 -14.00 20.83 6.75
CA LEU A 154 -14.96 21.40 7.70
C LEU A 154 -14.43 22.67 8.35
N VAL A 155 -13.13 22.72 8.68
CA VAL A 155 -12.47 23.94 9.16
C VAL A 155 -12.52 25.04 8.10
N ALA A 156 -12.18 24.72 6.85
CA ALA A 156 -12.27 25.68 5.74
C ALA A 156 -13.67 26.26 5.57
N LYS A 157 -14.71 25.42 5.63
CA LYS A 157 -16.12 25.86 5.60
C LYS A 157 -16.46 26.79 6.76
N LYS A 158 -16.00 26.45 7.97
CA LYS A 158 -16.26 27.26 9.17
C LYS A 158 -15.56 28.62 9.12
N LEU A 159 -14.31 28.67 8.64
CA LEU A 159 -13.58 29.92 8.42
C LEU A 159 -14.30 30.80 7.40
N ALA A 160 -14.69 30.24 6.26
CA ALA A 160 -15.43 30.96 5.23
C ALA A 160 -16.79 31.47 5.73
N GLY A 161 -17.54 30.66 6.48
CA GLY A 161 -18.82 31.05 7.10
C GLY A 161 -18.69 32.17 8.12
N ASN A 162 -17.50 32.33 8.72
CA ASN A 162 -17.17 33.41 9.64
C ASN A 162 -16.51 34.63 8.94
N GLY A 163 -16.50 34.67 7.61
CA GLY A 163 -15.95 35.78 6.83
C GLY A 163 -14.42 35.78 6.68
N PHE A 164 -13.72 34.73 7.11
CA PHE A 164 -12.27 34.63 6.91
C PHE A 164 -11.93 34.12 5.52
N SER A 165 -11.07 34.87 4.82
CA SER A 165 -10.38 34.41 3.63
C SER A 165 -9.30 33.40 4.03
N ALA A 166 -9.53 32.11 3.80
CA ALA A 166 -8.58 31.08 4.17
C ALA A 166 -8.32 30.07 3.04
N GLU A 167 -7.06 29.65 2.93
CA GLU A 167 -6.62 28.53 2.10
C GLU A 167 -6.15 27.41 3.03
N VAL A 168 -6.97 26.36 3.13
CA VAL A 168 -6.69 25.20 3.96
C VAL A 168 -6.11 24.08 3.11
N THR A 169 -4.94 23.56 3.51
CA THR A 169 -4.26 22.44 2.84
C THR A 169 -4.11 21.25 3.78
N ASN A 170 -4.56 20.08 3.33
CA ASN A 170 -4.42 18.82 4.04
C ASN A 170 -3.17 18.04 3.57
N TYR A 171 -2.10 18.13 4.35
CA TYR A 171 -0.85 17.39 4.16
C TYR A 171 -0.80 16.06 4.93
N ALA A 172 -1.89 15.66 5.56
CA ALA A 172 -1.94 14.39 6.28
C ALA A 172 -1.73 13.21 5.31
N VAL A 173 -1.08 12.14 5.79
CA VAL A 173 -0.93 10.89 5.05
C VAL A 173 -1.36 9.73 5.95
N ARG A 174 -2.04 8.75 5.38
CA ARG A 174 -2.48 7.57 6.15
C ARG A 174 -1.29 6.86 6.78
N ALA A 175 -1.46 6.49 8.04
CA ALA A 175 -0.46 5.82 8.88
C ALA A 175 0.84 6.61 9.14
N ASP A 176 0.81 7.94 8.98
CA ASP A 176 1.90 8.78 9.45
C ASP A 176 1.98 8.88 10.97
N VAL A 177 3.18 8.68 11.50
CA VAL A 177 3.52 9.08 12.87
C VAL A 177 3.85 10.58 12.93
N THR A 178 3.90 11.12 14.16
CA THR A 178 4.09 12.56 14.38
C THR A 178 5.41 13.07 13.81
N THR A 179 6.50 12.30 13.91
CA THR A 179 7.80 12.66 13.33
C THR A 179 7.75 12.78 11.81
N GLN A 180 7.03 11.89 11.11
CA GLN A 180 6.87 11.98 9.66
C GLN A 180 6.07 13.23 9.26
N SER A 181 5.06 13.58 10.06
CA SER A 181 4.28 14.81 9.89
C SER A 181 5.15 16.06 10.05
N LEU A 182 6.00 16.10 11.08
CA LEU A 182 6.95 17.21 11.30
C LEU A 182 7.94 17.35 10.15
N ILE A 183 8.51 16.24 9.67
CA ILE A 183 9.44 16.26 8.53
C ILE A 183 8.74 16.81 7.28
N ARG A 184 7.48 16.44 7.01
CA ARG A 184 6.73 17.01 5.88
C ARG A 184 6.58 18.52 5.99
N PHE A 185 6.26 19.03 7.17
CA PHE A 185 6.20 20.46 7.40
C PHE A 185 7.53 21.16 7.09
N VAL A 186 8.65 20.62 7.59
CA VAL A 186 10.00 21.15 7.29
C VAL A 186 10.29 21.15 5.77
N LEU A 187 9.85 20.12 5.05
CA LEU A 187 10.02 20.04 3.60
C LEU A 187 9.20 21.10 2.85
N GLU A 188 8.01 21.45 3.34
CA GLU A 188 7.21 22.56 2.77
C GLU A 188 7.86 23.92 3.06
N LEU A 189 8.35 24.15 4.28
CA LEU A 189 9.11 25.36 4.61
C LEU A 189 10.35 25.53 3.71
N ARG A 190 11.08 24.43 3.45
CA ARG A 190 12.25 24.44 2.56
C ARG A 190 11.90 24.84 1.13
N ARG A 191 10.66 24.58 0.69
CA ARG A 191 10.13 25.00 -0.63
C ARG A 191 9.63 26.44 -0.64
N ARG A 192 9.85 27.20 0.43
CA ARG A 192 9.25 28.53 0.66
C ARG A 192 7.72 28.49 0.69
N ASN A 193 7.16 27.33 1.03
CA ASN A 193 5.73 27.15 1.18
C ASN A 193 5.36 27.23 2.68
N ALA A 194 5.23 28.45 3.19
CA ALA A 194 4.99 28.71 4.62
C ALA A 194 3.52 29.03 4.92
N PRO A 195 2.88 28.36 5.89
CA PRO A 195 1.55 28.73 6.36
C PRO A 195 1.60 29.87 7.40
N ASP A 196 0.46 30.51 7.63
CA ASP A 196 0.26 31.42 8.77
C ASP A 196 -0.11 30.64 10.04
N LEU A 197 -0.79 29.49 9.87
CA LEU A 197 -1.17 28.58 10.94
C LEU A 197 -0.88 27.13 10.55
N VAL A 198 -0.26 26.39 11.46
CA VAL A 198 -0.04 24.95 11.30
C VAL A 198 -0.75 24.18 12.41
N VAL A 199 -1.44 23.11 12.03
CA VAL A 199 -2.15 22.21 12.94
C VAL A 199 -1.55 20.81 12.78
N PHE A 200 -0.99 20.29 13.88
CA PHE A 200 -0.58 18.90 13.99
C PHE A 200 -1.64 18.12 14.77
N TYR A 201 -2.13 17.04 14.18
CA TYR A 201 -3.04 16.10 14.84
C TYR A 201 -2.47 14.69 14.68
N GLY A 202 -1.91 14.16 15.76
CA GLY A 202 -1.17 12.89 15.79
C GLY A 202 -1.36 12.13 17.11
N GLY A 203 -0.49 11.16 17.38
CA GLY A 203 -0.48 10.40 18.63
C GLY A 203 -1.09 9.00 18.49
N ALA A 204 -2.29 8.86 17.91
CA ALA A 204 -2.93 7.55 17.74
C ALA A 204 -2.07 6.58 16.90
N VAL A 205 -1.47 7.10 15.82
CA VAL A 205 -0.59 6.32 14.94
C VAL A 205 0.75 6.05 15.61
N ASP A 206 1.28 6.98 16.41
CA ASP A 206 2.51 6.79 17.19
C ASP A 206 2.34 5.66 18.22
N ALA A 207 1.22 5.65 18.95
CA ALA A 207 0.87 4.58 19.89
C ALA A 207 0.68 3.24 19.19
N LEU A 208 -0.03 3.23 18.06
CA LEU A 208 -0.19 2.05 17.22
C LEU A 208 1.18 1.53 16.78
N SER A 209 2.03 2.40 16.24
CA SER A 209 3.37 2.04 15.80
C SER A 209 4.21 1.46 16.93
N ALA A 210 4.18 2.07 18.12
CA ALA A 210 4.90 1.56 19.28
C ALA A 210 4.47 0.14 19.66
N CYS A 211 3.17 -0.14 19.59
CA CYS A 211 2.62 -1.48 19.83
C CYS A 211 3.07 -2.49 18.76
N TYR A 212 2.94 -2.15 17.48
CA TYR A 212 3.30 -3.04 16.37
C TYR A 212 4.80 -3.30 16.25
N GLU A 213 5.63 -2.30 16.55
CA GLU A 213 7.07 -2.35 16.34
C GLU A 213 7.84 -2.72 17.63
N GLY A 214 7.15 -2.76 18.78
CA GLY A 214 7.75 -3.05 20.08
C GLY A 214 8.67 -1.95 20.62
N LYS A 215 8.72 -0.79 19.96
CA LYS A 215 9.51 0.40 20.37
C LYS A 215 8.81 1.69 19.95
N PRO A 216 8.77 2.73 20.79
CA PRO A 216 8.19 4.02 20.41
C PRO A 216 9.12 4.79 19.44
N GLY A 217 8.56 5.82 18.80
CA GLY A 217 9.34 6.75 17.98
C GLY A 217 9.77 6.23 16.61
N VAL A 218 9.24 5.09 16.17
CA VAL A 218 9.47 4.54 14.83
C VAL A 218 8.21 4.56 13.99
N PRO A 219 8.31 4.68 12.65
CA PRO A 219 7.16 4.56 11.76
C PRO A 219 6.61 3.14 11.66
N LEU A 220 5.32 3.01 11.35
CA LEU A 220 4.69 1.72 11.06
C LEU A 220 5.38 1.01 9.89
N GLY A 221 5.70 -0.26 10.06
CA GLY A 221 6.40 -1.08 9.08
C GLY A 221 7.93 -0.98 9.13
N SER A 222 8.51 -0.33 10.15
CA SER A 222 9.96 -0.14 10.28
C SER A 222 10.74 -1.46 10.41
N SER A 223 10.22 -2.43 11.18
CA SER A 223 10.75 -3.79 11.34
C SER A 223 10.87 -4.53 10.00
N ASN A 224 9.90 -4.32 9.10
CA ASN A 224 9.97 -4.88 7.76
C ASN A 224 11.08 -4.24 6.93
N LEU A 225 11.33 -2.94 7.08
CA LEU A 225 12.42 -2.23 6.39
C LEU A 225 13.80 -2.66 6.92
N GLU A 226 13.98 -2.81 8.24
CA GLU A 226 15.22 -3.33 8.85
C GLU A 226 15.51 -4.77 8.35
N ARG A 227 14.47 -5.61 8.29
CA ARG A 227 14.56 -6.97 7.74
C ARG A 227 14.86 -7.00 6.23
N ILE A 228 14.36 -6.03 5.47
CA ILE A 228 14.67 -5.91 4.04
C ILE A 228 16.09 -5.38 3.85
N SER A 229 16.56 -4.44 4.66
CA SER A 229 17.92 -3.88 4.58
C SER A 229 18.97 -4.96 4.83
N SER A 230 18.83 -5.71 5.94
CA SER A 230 19.71 -6.83 6.28
C SER A 230 19.70 -7.94 5.22
N LYS A 231 18.55 -8.21 4.58
CA LYS A 231 18.46 -9.16 3.46
C LYS A 231 19.00 -8.63 2.13
N LYS A 232 18.89 -7.32 1.86
CA LYS A 232 19.38 -6.69 0.63
C LYS A 232 20.90 -6.58 0.61
N GLU A 233 21.54 -6.35 1.76
CA GLU A 233 23.00 -6.45 1.87
C GLU A 233 23.52 -7.84 1.48
N ALA A 234 22.70 -8.89 1.64
CA ALA A 234 23.07 -10.25 1.24
C ALA A 234 22.80 -10.59 -0.25
N LYS A 235 21.93 -9.87 -0.98
CA LYS A 235 21.53 -10.26 -2.34
C LYS A 235 21.10 -9.07 -3.22
N ALA A 236 22.05 -8.33 -3.78
CA ALA A 236 21.83 -7.60 -5.02
C ALA A 236 21.87 -8.58 -6.22
N ARG A 237 20.76 -9.28 -6.46
CA ARG A 237 20.50 -10.03 -7.71
C ARG A 237 19.05 -9.78 -8.09
N ILE A 238 18.78 -9.69 -9.40
CA ILE A 238 17.45 -9.57 -10.01
C ILE A 238 16.47 -10.47 -9.23
N SER A 239 15.69 -9.87 -8.33
CA SER A 239 14.86 -10.64 -7.40
C SER A 239 13.52 -10.87 -8.07
N ILE A 240 13.47 -11.91 -8.90
CA ILE A 240 12.21 -12.65 -9.05
C ILE A 240 11.95 -13.20 -7.65
N LYS A 241 11.10 -12.51 -6.89
CA LYS A 241 10.68 -12.98 -5.57
C LYS A 241 9.79 -14.20 -5.81
N PRO A 242 10.25 -15.43 -5.56
CA PRO A 242 9.42 -16.61 -5.82
C PRO A 242 8.14 -16.57 -4.98
N GLU A 243 8.14 -15.89 -3.83
CA GLU A 243 6.92 -15.66 -3.04
C GLU A 243 5.81 -14.87 -3.76
N ASN A 244 6.13 -14.16 -4.84
CA ASN A 244 5.13 -13.47 -5.66
C ASN A 244 4.55 -14.36 -6.77
N LEU A 245 5.10 -15.57 -6.96
CA LEU A 245 4.55 -16.53 -7.91
C LEU A 245 3.25 -17.10 -7.37
N ALA A 246 2.22 -17.12 -8.21
CA ALA A 246 0.93 -17.72 -7.91
C ALA A 246 1.07 -19.21 -7.58
N LEU A 247 2.04 -19.91 -8.19
CA LEU A 247 2.37 -21.28 -7.84
C LEU A 247 2.84 -21.43 -6.38
N MET A 248 3.64 -20.48 -5.88
CA MET A 248 4.09 -20.52 -4.48
C MET A 248 2.95 -20.24 -3.50
N ARG A 249 1.98 -19.40 -3.89
CA ARG A 249 0.75 -19.19 -3.11
C ARG A 249 -0.07 -20.47 -2.98
N LEU A 250 -0.20 -21.22 -4.08
CA LEU A 250 -0.87 -22.52 -4.09
C LEU A 250 -0.16 -23.53 -3.18
N LEU A 251 1.17 -23.66 -3.32
CA LEU A 251 1.96 -24.64 -2.57
C LEU A 251 2.04 -24.34 -1.07
N THR A 252 2.07 -23.06 -0.69
CA THR A 252 2.21 -22.67 0.72
C THR A 252 0.87 -22.54 1.45
N GLY A 253 -0.26 -22.62 0.74
CA GLY A 253 -1.60 -22.38 1.30
C GLY A 253 -1.78 -20.97 1.88
N LYS A 254 -0.80 -20.07 1.71
CA LYS A 254 -0.83 -18.73 2.30
C LYS A 254 -1.80 -17.86 1.52
N LYS A 255 -2.95 -17.58 2.14
CA LYS A 255 -3.66 -16.31 1.88
C LYS A 255 -2.72 -15.18 2.32
N GLN A 256 -2.77 -14.00 1.67
CA GLN A 256 -1.88 -12.86 1.94
C GLN A 256 -1.57 -12.69 3.45
N PRO A 257 -0.37 -12.20 3.82
CA PRO A 257 -0.08 -11.93 5.23
C PRO A 257 -1.05 -10.88 5.77
N VAL A 258 -2.07 -11.35 6.48
CA VAL A 258 -2.96 -10.50 7.27
C VAL A 258 -2.21 -10.23 8.55
N GLY A 259 -1.59 -9.06 8.63
CA GLY A 259 -0.92 -8.61 9.84
C GLY A 259 -1.92 -8.48 10.99
N CYS A 260 -1.60 -9.10 12.12
CA CYS A 260 -2.25 -9.04 13.43
C CYS A 260 -3.75 -9.37 13.47
N SER A 261 -4.06 -10.66 13.43
CA SER A 261 -5.32 -11.21 13.97
C SER A 261 -5.09 -12.14 15.17
N GLU A 262 -3.85 -12.47 15.53
CA GLU A 262 -3.57 -13.53 16.51
C GLU A 262 -3.29 -13.01 17.93
N GLN A 263 -3.42 -11.71 18.16
CA GLN A 263 -3.26 -11.10 19.50
C GLN A 263 -4.40 -10.16 19.91
N LEU A 264 -5.47 -10.07 19.10
CA LEU A 264 -6.68 -9.31 19.41
C LEU A 264 -7.80 -10.18 20.00
N ASP A 265 -7.67 -11.51 19.99
CA ASP A 265 -8.62 -12.42 20.67
C ASP A 265 -8.65 -12.19 22.19
N VAL A 266 -7.57 -11.66 22.79
CA VAL A 266 -7.54 -11.34 24.22
C VAL A 266 -8.30 -10.04 24.56
N LEU A 267 -8.60 -9.20 23.56
CA LEU A 267 -9.40 -7.97 23.74
C LEU A 267 -10.80 -8.06 23.11
N SER A 268 -11.05 -9.08 22.29
CA SER A 268 -12.36 -9.40 21.71
C SER A 268 -13.30 -10.07 22.73
N ASP A 269 -12.79 -10.65 23.81
CA ASP A 269 -13.62 -11.20 24.91
C ASP A 269 -14.12 -10.11 25.89
N GLY A 270 -14.65 -9.02 25.33
CA GLY A 270 -15.52 -8.10 26.08
C GLY A 270 -14.90 -6.78 26.54
N ALA A 271 -13.69 -6.40 26.11
CA ALA A 271 -13.09 -5.11 26.50
C ALA A 271 -13.64 -3.91 25.71
N LEU A 272 -14.05 -4.10 24.45
CA LEU A 272 -14.71 -3.06 23.65
C LEU A 272 -16.14 -2.74 24.12
N ALA A 273 -16.79 -3.66 24.84
CA ALA A 273 -18.08 -3.41 25.47
C ALA A 273 -17.96 -2.60 26.79
N ARG A 274 -16.78 -2.56 27.41
CA ARG A 274 -16.54 -1.80 28.65
C ARG A 274 -15.99 -0.39 28.40
N LEU A 275 -15.24 -0.17 27.33
CA LEU A 275 -14.76 1.18 26.97
C LEU A 275 -15.85 2.13 26.46
N ILE A 276 -17.03 1.62 26.10
CA ILE A 276 -18.20 2.43 25.71
C ILE A 276 -19.16 2.65 26.90
N HIS A 277 -18.97 1.94 28.02
CA HIS A 277 -19.84 2.05 29.19
C HIS A 277 -19.28 2.86 30.36
N ASP A 278 -17.99 3.22 30.35
CA ASP A 278 -17.34 3.98 31.44
C ASP A 278 -16.93 5.44 31.06
N GLU A 279 -17.37 5.96 29.91
CA GLU A 279 -17.28 7.40 29.58
C GLU A 279 -18.63 8.00 29.13
N LEU A 280 -19.68 7.70 29.91
CA LEU A 280 -20.92 8.49 30.00
C LEU A 280 -21.28 8.71 31.47
#